data_AF-A0A2S7FCY9-F1
#
_entry.id   AF-A0A2S7FCY9-F1
#
_cell.length_a   1.000
_cell.length_b   1.000
_cell.length_c   1.000
_cell.angle_alpha   90.00
_cell.angle_beta   90.00
_cell.angle_gamma   90.00
#
_symmetry.space_group_name_H-M   'P 1'
#
loop_
_entity.id
_entity.type
_entity.pdbx_description
1 polymer ?
#
loop_
_entity_poly.entity_id
_entity_poly.type
_entity_poly.pdbx_seq_one_letter_code
_entity_poly.pdbx_strand_id
1 'polypeptide(L)'
;MLWNEVRKTYPNKWIVFDSLKQHEDDNKLIVEDLAILEVFSDLNIAYKYYCNLHKQDKSRKLNIGDTRKENLEFKIERIGLMR
;
A
#
# COMPACT_ATOMS: atom_id res chain seq x y z
N MET A 1 6.81 -6.96 7.58
CA MET A 1 6.40 -6.29 8.83
C MET A 1 4.90 -6.23 8.88
N LEU A 2 4.29 -6.43 10.06
CA LEU A 2 2.85 -6.28 10.22
C LEU A 2 2.47 -4.79 10.23
N TRP A 3 1.32 -4.45 9.65
CA TRP A 3 0.88 -3.04 9.54
C TRP A 3 0.86 -2.30 10.89
N ASN A 4 0.43 -2.96 11.95
CA ASN A 4 0.40 -2.38 13.30
C ASN A 4 1.80 -2.02 13.84
N GLU A 5 2.85 -2.75 13.44
CA GLU A 5 4.23 -2.45 13.81
C GLU A 5 4.74 -1.25 13.02
N VAL A 6 4.45 -1.23 11.71
CA VAL A 6 4.81 -0.14 10.80
C VAL A 6 4.29 1.20 11.31
N ARG A 7 3.03 1.26 11.77
CA ARG A 7 2.44 2.48 12.33
C ARG A 7 3.16 2.98 13.60
N LYS A 8 3.65 2.05 14.43
CA LYS A 8 4.41 2.40 15.65
C LYS A 8 5.82 2.88 15.32
N THR A 9 6.47 2.26 14.34
CA THR A 9 7.83 2.63 13.91
C THR A 9 7.86 3.93 13.12
N TYR A 10 6.85 4.19 12.29
CA TYR A 10 6.78 5.35 11.39
C TYR A 10 5.46 6.12 11.56
N PRO A 11 5.22 6.74 12.72
CA PRO A 11 3.96 7.46 12.97
C PRO A 11 3.85 8.71 12.09
N ASN A 12 2.63 8.99 11.58
CA ASN A 12 2.32 10.17 10.77
C ASN A 12 3.17 10.29 9.49
N LYS A 13 3.41 9.17 8.82
CA LYS A 13 4.21 9.06 7.59
C LYS A 13 3.43 8.43 6.45
N TRP A 14 3.94 8.64 5.25
CA TRP A 14 3.61 7.89 4.05
C TRP A 14 4.68 6.85 3.82
N ILE A 15 4.31 5.63 3.45
CA ILE A 15 5.26 4.58 3.11
C ILE A 15 5.01 4.05 1.72
N VAL A 16 6.07 3.73 0.99
CA VAL A 16 5.99 2.95 -0.26
C VAL A 16 6.49 1.55 0.07
N PHE A 17 5.73 0.52 -0.32
CA PHE A 17 6.00 -0.85 0.10
C PHE A 17 5.55 -1.88 -0.95
N ASP A 18 6.13 -3.07 -0.89
CA ASP A 18 5.58 -4.26 -1.56
C ASP A 18 4.68 -5.03 -0.60
N SER A 19 3.51 -5.46 -1.10
CA SER A 19 2.57 -6.27 -0.36
C SER A 19 3.03 -7.74 -0.43
N LEU A 20 3.46 -8.30 0.71
CA LEU A 20 3.94 -9.68 0.81
C LEU A 20 2.78 -10.64 1.02
N LYS A 21 1.83 -10.28 1.89
CA LYS A 21 0.61 -11.04 2.16
C LYS A 21 -0.60 -10.11 2.22
N GLN A 22 -1.64 -10.50 1.50
CA GLN A 22 -2.92 -9.79 1.45
C GLN A 22 -4.05 -10.78 1.20
N HIS A 23 -5.25 -10.46 1.67
CA HIS A 23 -6.46 -11.21 1.38
C HIS A 23 -7.59 -10.25 0.99
N GLU A 24 -8.59 -10.79 0.31
CA GLU A 24 -9.82 -10.04 0.03
C GLU A 24 -10.83 -10.31 1.13
N ASP A 25 -11.47 -9.24 1.62
CA ASP A 25 -12.61 -9.30 2.53
C ASP A 25 -13.61 -8.21 2.14
N ASP A 26 -14.87 -8.57 1.94
CA ASP A 26 -15.98 -7.67 1.57
C ASP A 26 -15.63 -6.55 0.55
N ASN A 27 -15.11 -6.94 -0.64
CA ASN A 27 -14.64 -6.03 -1.71
C ASN A 27 -13.51 -5.07 -1.30
N LYS A 28 -12.77 -5.41 -0.24
CA LYS A 28 -11.54 -4.74 0.15
C LYS A 28 -10.38 -5.70 0.03
N LEU A 29 -9.22 -5.18 -0.34
CA LEU A 29 -7.95 -5.86 -0.27
C LEU A 29 -7.26 -5.41 1.02
N ILE A 30 -7.11 -6.33 1.96
CA ILE A 30 -6.47 -6.08 3.25
C ILE A 30 -5.03 -6.57 3.18
N VAL A 31 -4.07 -5.69 3.51
CA VAL A 31 -2.64 -6.03 3.54
C VAL A 31 -2.25 -6.44 4.97
N GLU A 32 -1.77 -7.66 5.14
CA GLU A 32 -1.34 -8.21 6.43
C GLU A 32 0.15 -8.01 6.66
N ASP A 33 0.97 -8.27 5.64
CA ASP A 33 2.42 -8.23 5.70
C ASP A 33 2.99 -7.48 4.50
N LEU A 34 3.97 -6.63 4.78
CA LEU A 34 4.58 -5.74 3.81
C LEU A 34 6.10 -5.61 3.99
N ALA A 35 6.78 -5.31 2.88
CA ALA A 35 8.17 -4.90 2.86
C ALA A 35 8.24 -3.40 2.53
N ILE A 36 8.66 -2.59 3.51
CA ILE A 36 8.85 -1.14 3.30
C ILE A 36 10.05 -0.94 2.38
N LEU A 37 9.86 -0.11 1.36
CA LEU A 37 10.93 0.33 0.46
C LEU A 37 11.45 1.70 0.87
N GLU A 38 10.56 2.64 1.19
CA GLU A 38 10.93 3.98 1.64
C GLU A 38 9.81 4.67 2.43
N VAL A 39 10.19 5.62 3.29
CA VAL A 39 9.30 6.38 4.19
C VAL A 39 9.40 7.87 3.91
N PHE A 40 8.24 8.54 3.84
CA PHE A 40 8.12 9.95 3.47
C PHE A 40 7.25 10.73 4.44
N SER A 41 7.50 12.04 4.53
CA SER A 41 6.62 12.96 5.28
C SER A 41 5.59 13.66 4.37
N ASP A 42 5.72 13.53 3.05
CA ASP A 42 4.87 14.19 2.06
C ASP A 42 4.36 13.17 1.02
N LEU A 43 3.05 13.24 0.72
CA LEU A 43 2.38 12.32 -0.20
C LEU A 43 2.88 12.49 -1.63
N ASN A 44 3.13 13.72 -2.09
CA ASN A 44 3.53 13.98 -3.46
C ASN A 44 4.92 13.40 -3.74
N ILE A 45 5.83 13.46 -2.76
CA ILE A 45 7.16 12.82 -2.86
C ILE A 45 7.02 11.30 -2.90
N ALA A 46 6.22 10.71 -1.99
CA ALA A 46 5.95 9.28 -1.98
C ALA A 46 5.35 8.79 -3.30
N TYR A 47 4.39 9.55 -3.86
CA TYR A 47 3.74 9.23 -5.13
C TYR A 47 4.71 9.28 -6.31
N LYS A 48 5.60 10.27 -6.38
CA LYS A 48 6.65 10.32 -7.41
C LYS A 48 7.57 9.10 -7.35
N TYR A 49 7.99 8.72 -6.15
CA TYR A 49 8.83 7.54 -5.94
C TYR A 49 8.11 6.25 -6.35
N TYR A 50 6.86 6.08 -5.92
CA TYR A 50 5.98 5.00 -6.33
C TYR A 50 5.86 4.91 -7.86
N CYS A 51 5.56 6.02 -8.55
CA CYS A 51 5.42 6.02 -10.01
C CYS A 51 6.71 5.59 -10.71
N ASN A 52 7.88 5.97 -10.19
CA ASN A 52 9.16 5.58 -10.77
C ASN A 52 9.38 4.06 -10.67
N LEU A 53 9.10 3.47 -9.51
CA LEU A 53 9.19 2.02 -9.31
C LEU A 53 8.15 1.25 -10.12
N HIS A 54 6.90 1.72 -10.13
CA HIS A 54 5.82 1.07 -10.87
C HIS A 54 6.03 1.10 -12.39
N LYS A 55 6.68 2.15 -12.92
CA LYS A 55 7.09 2.21 -14.33
C LYS A 55 8.14 1.17 -14.69
N GLN A 56 9.04 0.84 -13.76
CA GLN A 56 10.10 -0.14 -13.98
C GLN A 56 9.55 -1.56 -13.94
N ASP A 57 8.62 -1.85 -13.03
CA ASP A 57 7.99 -3.15 -12.93
C ASP A 57 6.52 -3.03 -12.46
N LYS A 58 5.62 -3.22 -13.42
CA LYS A 58 4.16 -3.17 -13.19
C LYS A 58 3.62 -4.44 -12.52
N SER A 59 4.39 -5.52 -12.46
CA SER A 59 3.95 -6.79 -11.88
C SER A 59 4.04 -6.81 -10.36
N ARG A 60 4.84 -5.89 -9.78
CA ARG A 60 4.98 -5.74 -8.33
C ARG A 60 3.66 -5.35 -7.69
N LYS A 61 3.38 -5.94 -6.53
CA LYS A 61 2.29 -5.54 -5.63
C LYS A 61 2.68 -4.30 -4.81
N LEU A 62 3.19 -3.29 -5.53
CA LEU A 62 3.67 -2.04 -4.99
C LEU A 62 2.47 -1.17 -4.59
N ASN A 63 2.52 -0.56 -3.41
CA ASN A 63 1.45 0.29 -2.89
C ASN A 63 2.00 1.46 -2.04
N ILE A 64 1.14 2.44 -1.77
CA ILE A 64 1.38 3.53 -0.82
C ILE A 64 0.47 3.35 0.39
N GLY A 65 1.05 3.47 1.60
CA GLY A 65 0.34 3.38 2.87
C GLY A 65 0.40 4.69 3.64
N ASP A 66 -0.71 5.04 4.30
CA ASP A 66 -0.81 6.16 5.23
C ASP A 66 -0.80 5.64 6.66
N THR A 67 0.30 5.82 7.40
CA THR A 67 0.42 5.24 8.75
C THR A 67 -0.47 5.90 9.80
N ARG A 68 -1.17 6.99 9.43
CA ARG A 68 -2.21 7.59 10.27
C ARG A 68 -3.47 6.73 10.31
N LYS A 69 -3.74 5.97 9.25
CA LYS A 69 -4.90 5.09 9.16
C LYS A 69 -4.72 3.84 9.99
N GLU A 70 -5.80 3.43 10.66
CA GLU A 70 -5.78 2.22 11.48
C GLU A 70 -5.60 0.96 10.64
N ASN A 71 -6.35 0.87 9.54
CA ASN A 71 -6.32 -0.27 8.63
C ASN A 71 -5.62 0.09 7.31
N LEU A 72 -4.90 -0.89 6.75
CA LEU A 72 -4.31 -0.82 5.42
C LEU A 72 -5.17 -1.63 4.45
N GLU A 73 -6.20 -0.96 3.92
CA GLU A 73 -7.20 -1.55 3.04
C GLU A 73 -7.34 -0.74 1.73
N PHE A 74 -7.55 -1.44 0.63
CA PHE A 74 -7.81 -0.86 -0.69
C PHE A 74 -9.16 -1.34 -1.20
N LYS A 75 -9.98 -0.44 -1.76
CA LYS A 75 -11.26 -0.83 -2.34
C LYS A 75 -11.03 -1.55 -3.68
N ILE A 76 -11.67 -2.70 -3.84
CA ILE A 76 -11.68 -3.47 -5.08
C ILE A 76 -12.91 -3.05 -5.88
N GLU A 77 -12.70 -2.38 -7.01
CA GLU A 77 -13.77 -2.06 -7.97
C GLU A 77 -13.82 -3.16 -9.03
N ARG A 78 -14.82 -4.05 -8.95
CA ARG A 78 -15.07 -5.06 -9.97
C ARG A 78 -16.04 -4.49 -11.01
N ILE A 79 -15.51 -3.99 -12.12
CA ILE A 79 -16.35 -3.60 -13.27
C ILE A 79 -16.86 -4.90 -13.92
N GLY A 80 -18.12 -5.24 -13.65
CA GLY A 80 -18.79 -6.35 -14.31
C GLY A 80 -18.95 -6.03 -15.80
N LEU A 81 -18.23 -6.73 -16.67
CA LEU A 81 -18.62 -6.83 -18.07
C LEU A 81 -19.90 -7.67 -18.10
N MET A 82 -21.07 -7.02 -18.12
CA MET A 82 -22.29 -7.68 -18.58
C MET A 82 -22.04 -8.11 -20.03
N ARG A 83 -21.97 -9.42 -20.25
CA ARG A 83 -21.98 -10.03 -21.59
C ARG A 83 -23.41 -10.15 -22.07
#